data_AF-A0A8R7U7N3-F1
#
_entry.id   AF-A0A8R7U7N3-F1
#
_cell.length_a   1.000
_cell.length_b   1.000
_cell.length_c   1.000
_cell.angle_alpha   90.00
_cell.angle_beta   90.00
_cell.angle_gamma   90.00
#
_symmetry.space_group_name_H-M   'P 1'
#
loop_
_entity.id
_entity.type
_entity.pdbx_description
1 polymer ?
#
loop_
_entity_poly.entity_id
_entity_poly.type
_entity_poly.pdbx_seq_one_letter_code
_entity_poly.pdbx_strand_id
1 'polypeptide(L)'
;MGSSQALALWVVITHLLSLGGGFVSCAKPSFWPSSATHDEAGCLSWRVMVEANNARGWRTVPAPCVGYVKAYMTRGQYGRDLDSVMEQVSAYVDQIAAAADGLDAWIFDIDDTCLSNLLYYQAKRFGAYDPMAFKKWASQGACPGIPPVLELFAALQDKGFKAFLVSGRDEETLGSCTSQNLESEGFSGYERLMMRYTTNTLLVT
;
A
#
# COMPACT_ATOMS: atom_id res chain seq x y z
N MET A 1 0.82 41.94 -30.95
CA MET A 1 1.61 42.26 -29.75
C MET A 1 0.64 42.35 -28.58
N GLY A 2 0.51 41.28 -27.81
CA GLY A 2 -0.36 41.18 -26.63
C GLY A 2 0.41 40.44 -25.56
N SER A 3 0.89 41.20 -24.59
CA SER A 3 2.01 40.84 -23.72
C SER A 3 1.60 39.95 -22.55
N SER A 4 2.40 38.90 -22.39
CA SER A 4 2.58 38.03 -21.23
C SER A 4 2.46 38.78 -19.88
N GLN A 5 1.38 38.56 -19.14
CA GLN A 5 1.17 39.07 -17.77
C GLN A 5 0.74 37.96 -16.78
N ALA A 6 0.69 36.69 -17.20
CA ALA A 6 0.28 35.57 -16.33
C ALA A 6 1.43 34.83 -15.64
N LEU A 7 2.70 35.15 -15.95
CA LEU A 7 3.87 34.41 -15.45
C LEU A 7 4.59 35.07 -14.26
N ALA A 8 4.18 36.27 -13.84
CA ALA A 8 4.86 37.00 -12.76
C ALA A 8 4.33 36.71 -11.35
N LEU A 9 3.16 36.07 -11.19
CA LEU A 9 2.58 35.80 -9.86
C LEU A 9 3.05 34.48 -9.22
N TRP A 10 3.64 33.57 -9.99
CA TRP A 10 4.03 32.24 -9.48
C TRP A 10 5.44 32.19 -8.85
N VAL A 11 6.28 33.20 -9.10
CA VAL A 11 7.67 33.23 -8.59
C VAL A 11 7.76 33.84 -7.18
N VAL A 12 6.73 34.56 -6.72
CA VAL A 12 6.75 35.24 -5.40
C VAL A 12 6.41 34.29 -4.24
N ILE A 13 5.74 33.16 -4.48
CA ILE A 13 5.35 32.22 -3.41
C ILE A 13 6.52 31.33 -2.96
N THR A 14 7.55 31.15 -3.79
CA THR A 14 8.67 30.22 -3.49
C THR A 14 9.81 30.81 -2.67
N HIS A 15 9.77 32.10 -2.28
CA HIS A 15 10.90 32.76 -1.59
C HIS A 15 10.64 33.22 -0.14
N LEU A 16 9.57 32.76 0.51
CA LEU A 16 9.25 33.13 1.91
C LEU A 16 9.24 31.96 2.90
N LEU A 17 10.04 30.91 2.66
CA LEU A 17 10.31 29.86 3.65
C LEU A 17 11.80 29.56 3.77
N SER A 18 12.58 30.60 4.03
CA SER A 18 13.88 30.44 4.64
C SER A 18 14.07 31.54 5.67
N LEU A 19 13.90 31.20 6.95
CA LEU A 19 14.68 31.71 8.11
C LEU A 19 14.06 31.23 9.43
N GLY A 20 14.81 30.38 10.14
CA GLY A 20 14.89 30.38 11.61
C GLY A 20 13.94 29.47 12.40
N GLY A 21 14.54 28.58 13.20
CA GLY A 21 13.98 28.16 14.50
C GLY A 21 14.04 26.67 14.83
N GLY A 22 14.99 26.27 15.69
CA GLY A 22 14.89 25.20 16.70
C GLY A 22 14.43 23.80 16.28
N PHE A 23 15.30 22.80 16.46
CA PHE A 23 14.90 21.40 16.52
C PHE A 23 14.08 21.12 17.79
N VAL A 24 12.80 21.46 17.75
CA VAL A 24 11.77 20.79 18.55
C VAL A 24 11.31 19.62 17.69
N SER A 25 11.55 18.38 18.16
CA SER A 25 10.87 17.20 17.60
C SER A 25 9.38 17.29 17.97
N CYS A 26 8.67 18.18 17.27
CA CYS A 26 7.23 18.18 17.24
C CYS A 26 6.83 17.04 16.31
N ALA A 27 6.08 16.06 16.82
CA ALA A 27 5.47 15.04 15.99
C ALA A 27 4.84 15.73 14.79
N LYS A 28 5.27 15.39 13.56
CA LYS A 28 4.76 16.02 12.33
C LYS A 28 3.23 16.02 12.44
N PRO A 29 2.57 17.19 12.45
CA PRO A 29 1.12 17.22 12.52
C PRO A 29 0.63 16.40 11.34
N SER A 30 -0.24 15.43 11.63
CA SER A 30 -1.05 14.76 10.62
C SER A 30 -1.53 15.83 9.66
N PHE A 31 -1.11 15.77 8.39
CA PHE A 31 -1.41 16.72 7.32
C PHE A 31 -2.90 16.67 6.94
N TRP A 32 -3.79 16.76 7.92
CA TRP A 32 -5.18 17.03 7.72
C TRP A 32 -5.30 18.52 7.40
N PRO A 33 -5.80 18.91 6.22
CA PRO A 33 -5.99 20.31 5.90
C PRO A 33 -6.90 20.95 6.94
N SER A 34 -6.56 22.14 7.44
CA SER A 34 -7.42 22.87 8.38
C SER A 34 -8.80 23.20 7.78
N SER A 35 -8.92 23.22 6.46
CA SER A 35 -10.16 23.41 5.70
C SER A 35 -10.93 22.13 5.40
N ALA A 36 -10.37 20.94 5.69
CA ALA A 36 -11.04 19.69 5.38
C ALA A 36 -12.23 19.48 6.33
N THR A 37 -13.43 19.41 5.74
CA THR A 37 -14.67 19.11 6.45
C THR A 37 -14.57 17.72 7.09
N HIS A 38 -15.19 17.54 8.25
CA HIS A 38 -15.24 16.25 8.94
C HIS A 38 -16.47 15.43 8.56
N ASP A 39 -16.99 15.65 7.34
CA ASP A 39 -18.09 14.92 6.73
C ASP A 39 -17.58 13.86 5.74
N GLU A 40 -18.50 13.16 5.10
CA GLU A 40 -18.17 12.09 4.15
C GLU A 40 -17.30 12.60 2.96
N ALA A 41 -17.58 13.81 2.47
CA ALA A 41 -16.85 14.42 1.36
C ALA A 41 -15.41 14.78 1.74
N GLY A 42 -15.20 15.29 2.96
CA GLY A 42 -13.87 15.58 3.46
C GLY A 42 -13.05 14.30 3.72
N CYS A 43 -13.69 13.23 4.21
CA CYS A 43 -13.06 11.93 4.37
C CYS A 43 -12.73 11.23 3.04
N LEU A 44 -13.58 11.38 2.03
CA LEU A 44 -13.26 10.99 0.65
C LEU A 44 -12.04 11.76 0.13
N SER A 45 -12.03 13.09 0.30
CA SER A 45 -10.91 13.93 -0.12
C SER A 45 -9.61 13.50 0.59
N TRP A 46 -9.68 13.19 1.89
CA TRP A 46 -8.54 12.66 2.62
C TRP A 46 -8.05 11.32 2.07
N ARG A 47 -8.94 10.35 1.79
CA ARG A 47 -8.54 9.08 1.17
C ARG A 47 -7.82 9.33 -0.15
N VAL A 48 -8.39 10.16 -1.04
CA VAL A 48 -7.76 10.50 -2.32
C VAL A 48 -6.39 11.15 -2.11
N MET A 49 -6.23 12.03 -1.12
CA MET A 49 -4.92 12.60 -0.79
C MET A 49 -3.93 11.54 -0.28
N VAL A 50 -4.38 10.51 0.45
CA VAL A 50 -3.54 9.39 0.88
C VAL A 50 -3.10 8.56 -0.33
N GLU A 51 -4.05 8.14 -1.18
CA GLU A 51 -3.77 7.32 -2.38
C GLU A 51 -2.87 8.06 -3.38
N ALA A 52 -3.06 9.38 -3.53
CA ALA A 52 -2.23 10.23 -4.38
C ALA A 52 -0.90 10.66 -3.71
N ASN A 53 -0.57 10.11 -2.54
CA ASN A 53 0.65 10.41 -1.79
C ASN A 53 0.84 11.90 -1.40
N ASN A 54 -0.25 12.67 -1.36
CA ASN A 54 -0.29 14.06 -0.91
C ASN A 54 -0.35 14.16 0.63
N ALA A 55 -1.09 13.26 1.28
CA ALA A 55 -1.18 13.14 2.73
C ALA A 55 -0.25 12.01 3.22
N ARG A 56 0.91 12.38 3.77
CA ARG A 56 1.99 11.45 4.16
C ARG A 56 2.22 11.40 5.66
N GLY A 57 2.77 10.28 6.14
CA GLY A 57 3.22 10.13 7.54
C GLY A 57 2.10 10.14 8.57
N TRP A 58 0.85 9.88 8.16
CA TRP A 58 -0.26 9.68 9.09
C TRP A 58 -0.09 8.34 9.81
N ARG A 59 -0.45 8.30 11.10
CA ARG A 59 -0.27 7.10 11.95
C ARG A 59 -1.55 6.29 12.15
N THR A 60 -2.70 6.93 11.96
CA THR A 60 -4.03 6.34 12.11
C THR A 60 -5.00 7.07 11.21
N VAL A 61 -6.07 6.38 10.80
CA VAL A 61 -7.23 7.03 10.18
C VAL A 61 -7.71 8.15 11.12
N PRO A 62 -7.95 9.37 10.60
CA PRO A 62 -8.56 10.44 11.37
C PRO A 62 -9.87 9.97 11.98
N ALA A 63 -10.07 10.21 13.28
CA ALA A 63 -11.26 9.76 14.03
C ALA A 63 -12.61 10.01 13.29
N PRO A 64 -12.87 11.20 12.70
CA PRO A 64 -14.12 11.42 11.95
C PRO A 64 -14.27 10.54 10.69
N CYS A 65 -13.16 10.04 10.13
CA CYS A 65 -13.14 9.25 8.91
C CYS A 65 -13.17 7.74 9.12
N VAL A 66 -13.14 7.26 10.37
CA VAL A 66 -13.24 5.82 10.67
C VAL A 66 -14.53 5.21 10.10
N GLY A 67 -15.65 5.92 10.22
CA GLY A 67 -16.93 5.48 9.64
C GLY A 67 -16.90 5.41 8.12
N TYR A 68 -16.30 6.40 7.48
CA TYR A 68 -16.09 6.45 6.04
C TYR A 68 -15.21 5.28 5.55
N VAL A 69 -14.03 5.09 6.16
CA VAL A 69 -13.11 4.00 5.78
C VAL A 69 -13.77 2.64 5.95
N LYS A 70 -14.48 2.41 7.06
CA LYS A 70 -15.27 1.19 7.26
C LYS A 70 -16.25 0.98 6.11
N ALA A 71 -17.01 1.99 5.74
CA ALA A 71 -17.96 1.90 4.63
C ALA A 71 -17.25 1.59 3.30
N TYR A 72 -16.18 2.32 2.96
CA TYR A 72 -15.38 2.11 1.77
C TYR A 72 -14.86 0.67 1.64
N MET A 73 -14.25 0.14 2.70
CA MET A 73 -13.64 -1.19 2.71
C MET A 73 -14.65 -2.34 2.72
N THR A 74 -15.90 -2.11 3.18
CA THR A 74 -16.86 -3.21 3.43
C THR A 74 -18.15 -3.14 2.60
N ARG A 75 -18.45 -2.00 1.96
CA ARG A 75 -19.69 -1.81 1.18
C ARG A 75 -19.47 -1.81 -0.34
N GLY A 76 -18.32 -2.33 -0.78
CA GLY A 76 -18.05 -2.66 -2.18
C GLY A 76 -17.28 -1.63 -2.98
N GLN A 77 -17.10 -0.38 -2.52
CA GLN A 77 -16.30 0.60 -3.27
C GLN A 77 -14.83 0.16 -3.41
N TYR A 78 -14.21 -0.36 -2.34
CA TYR A 78 -12.88 -0.95 -2.41
C TYR A 78 -12.77 -2.05 -3.47
N GLY A 79 -13.78 -2.94 -3.55
CA GLY A 79 -13.82 -3.99 -4.57
C GLY A 79 -13.89 -3.42 -5.98
N ARG A 80 -14.74 -2.41 -6.23
CA ARG A 80 -14.82 -1.74 -7.54
C ARG A 80 -13.51 -1.06 -7.94
N ASP A 81 -12.87 -0.38 -6.99
CA ASP A 81 -11.59 0.29 -7.21
C ASP A 81 -10.51 -0.75 -7.53
N LEU A 82 -10.46 -1.87 -6.80
CA LEU A 82 -9.56 -3.00 -7.03
C LEU A 82 -9.78 -3.62 -8.42
N ASP A 83 -11.02 -4.00 -8.76
CA ASP A 83 -11.37 -4.61 -10.04
C ASP A 83 -10.96 -3.72 -11.22
N SER A 84 -11.17 -2.40 -11.09
CA SER A 84 -10.82 -1.42 -12.14
C SER A 84 -9.30 -1.29 -12.34
N VAL A 85 -8.51 -1.40 -11.27
CA VAL A 85 -7.04 -1.41 -11.37
C VAL A 85 -6.57 -2.73 -11.98
N MET A 86 -7.15 -3.84 -11.56
CA MET A 86 -6.77 -5.17 -12.06
C MET A 86 -7.12 -5.36 -13.53
N GLU A 87 -8.24 -4.82 -14.01
CA GLU A 87 -8.57 -4.79 -15.44
C GLU A 87 -7.49 -4.07 -16.26
N GLN A 88 -7.01 -2.92 -15.78
CA GLN A 88 -5.95 -2.17 -16.45
C GLN A 88 -4.61 -2.91 -16.43
N VAL A 89 -4.26 -3.54 -15.31
CA VAL A 89 -3.02 -4.31 -15.19
C VAL A 89 -3.07 -5.54 -16.09
N SER A 90 -4.17 -6.28 -16.12
CA SER A 90 -4.35 -7.44 -17.02
C SER A 90 -4.25 -7.02 -18.49
N ALA A 91 -4.88 -5.91 -18.87
CA ALA A 91 -4.78 -5.38 -20.24
C ALA A 91 -3.35 -5.00 -20.63
N TYR A 92 -2.53 -4.53 -19.68
CA TYR A 92 -1.11 -4.30 -19.90
C TYR A 92 -0.32 -5.61 -20.00
N VAL A 93 -0.57 -6.56 -19.10
CA VAL A 93 0.08 -7.89 -19.10
C VAL A 93 -0.20 -8.66 -20.40
N ASP A 94 -1.35 -8.46 -21.02
CA ASP A 94 -1.68 -9.03 -22.32
C ASP A 94 -0.81 -8.50 -23.47
N GLN A 95 -0.25 -7.30 -23.32
CA GLN A 95 0.57 -6.65 -24.35
C GLN A 95 2.06 -6.98 -24.24
N ILE A 96 2.48 -7.61 -23.13
CA ILE A 96 3.88 -7.97 -22.89
C ILE A 96 4.06 -9.49 -22.90
N ALA A 97 5.29 -9.91 -23.20
CA ALA A 97 5.72 -11.30 -23.14
C ALA A 97 7.10 -11.34 -22.49
N ALA A 98 7.36 -12.36 -21.67
CA ALA A 98 8.67 -12.58 -21.11
C ALA A 98 9.67 -12.97 -22.23
N ALA A 99 10.88 -12.46 -22.14
CA ALA A 99 12.01 -12.87 -22.95
C ALA A 99 12.38 -14.33 -22.66
N ALA A 100 12.97 -15.00 -23.65
CA ALA A 100 13.37 -16.41 -23.55
C ALA A 100 14.59 -16.65 -22.64
N ASP A 101 15.19 -15.59 -22.07
CA ASP A 101 16.32 -15.70 -21.14
C ASP A 101 15.91 -16.07 -19.71
N GLY A 102 14.61 -16.00 -19.40
CA GLY A 102 14.05 -16.33 -18.08
C GLY A 102 14.36 -15.30 -17.00
N LEU A 103 14.73 -14.07 -17.37
CA LEU A 103 15.14 -13.01 -16.44
C LEU A 103 14.05 -11.97 -16.14
N ASP A 104 12.95 -11.99 -16.88
CA ASP A 104 11.85 -11.05 -16.65
C ASP A 104 11.09 -11.36 -15.37
N ALA A 105 10.95 -10.34 -14.53
CA ALA A 105 10.44 -10.46 -13.18
C ALA A 105 9.23 -9.56 -12.93
N TRP A 106 8.34 -10.00 -12.05
CA TRP A 106 7.28 -9.19 -11.48
C TRP A 106 7.38 -9.21 -9.96
N ILE A 107 7.30 -8.04 -9.32
CA ILE A 107 7.44 -7.91 -7.87
C ILE A 107 6.06 -7.64 -7.27
N PHE A 108 5.69 -8.41 -6.25
CA PHE A 108 4.49 -8.20 -5.46
C PHE A 108 4.87 -7.82 -4.03
N ASP A 109 4.16 -6.85 -3.47
CA ASP A 109 4.04 -6.72 -2.02
C ASP A 109 3.09 -7.80 -1.48
N ILE A 110 3.11 -8.06 -0.17
CA ILE A 110 2.24 -9.06 0.48
C ILE A 110 1.05 -8.42 1.17
N ASP A 111 1.29 -7.54 2.14
CA ASP A 111 0.26 -7.04 3.05
C ASP A 111 -0.67 -6.06 2.33
N ASP A 112 -1.97 -6.37 2.31
CA ASP A 112 -3.01 -5.67 1.54
C ASP A 112 -2.73 -5.59 0.03
N THR A 113 -1.89 -6.50 -0.49
CA THR A 113 -1.67 -6.73 -1.94
C THR A 113 -1.98 -8.18 -2.31
N CYS A 114 -1.20 -9.15 -1.82
CA CYS A 114 -1.52 -10.58 -1.99
C CYS A 114 -2.46 -11.08 -0.88
N LEU A 115 -2.20 -10.69 0.37
CA LEU A 115 -2.92 -11.13 1.56
C LEU A 115 -3.61 -9.94 2.24
N SER A 116 -4.92 -10.04 2.50
CA SER A 116 -5.71 -8.98 3.11
C SER A 116 -5.58 -8.94 4.63
N ASN A 117 -5.35 -7.74 5.17
CA ASN A 117 -5.39 -7.44 6.59
C ASN A 117 -6.74 -6.89 7.05
N LEU A 118 -7.76 -6.91 6.18
CA LEU A 118 -9.06 -6.31 6.46
C LEU A 118 -9.70 -6.87 7.74
N LEU A 119 -9.58 -8.18 8.00
CA LEU A 119 -10.14 -8.81 9.20
C LEU A 119 -9.48 -8.29 10.49
N TYR A 120 -8.17 -8.06 10.48
CA TYR A 120 -7.46 -7.42 11.59
C TYR A 120 -8.00 -6.02 11.86
N TYR A 121 -8.11 -5.20 10.82
CA TYR A 121 -8.59 -3.83 10.96
C TYR A 121 -10.07 -3.78 11.35
N GLN A 122 -10.92 -4.69 10.87
CA GLN A 122 -12.30 -4.80 11.33
C GLN A 122 -12.39 -5.11 12.82
N ALA A 123 -11.59 -6.06 13.32
CA ALA A 123 -11.53 -6.39 14.74
C ALA A 123 -11.05 -5.19 15.59
N LYS A 124 -10.12 -4.39 15.06
CA LYS A 124 -9.64 -3.14 15.66
C LYS A 124 -10.56 -1.93 15.38
N ARG A 125 -11.72 -2.13 14.75
CA ARG A 125 -12.68 -1.08 14.37
C ARG A 125 -12.05 0.05 13.53
N PHE A 126 -11.12 -0.31 12.64
CA PHE A 126 -10.33 0.61 11.80
C PHE A 126 -9.56 1.66 12.60
N GLY A 127 -9.18 1.32 13.84
CA GLY A 127 -8.36 2.16 14.71
C GLY A 127 -6.86 2.10 14.37
N ALA A 128 -6.05 2.65 15.26
CA ALA A 128 -4.61 2.73 15.09
C ALA A 128 -3.94 1.34 14.97
N TYR A 129 -2.88 1.28 14.16
CA TYR A 129 -2.04 0.10 14.01
C TYR A 129 -1.34 -0.24 15.32
N ASP A 130 -1.36 -1.52 15.68
CA ASP A 130 -0.71 -2.07 16.86
C ASP A 130 0.23 -3.20 16.41
N PRO A 131 1.56 -2.95 16.37
CA PRO A 131 2.53 -3.90 15.82
C PRO A 131 2.54 -5.25 16.54
N MET A 132 2.37 -5.27 17.86
CA MET A 132 2.39 -6.51 18.63
C MET A 132 1.11 -7.33 18.38
N ALA A 133 -0.04 -6.66 18.36
CA ALA A 133 -1.30 -7.33 18.05
C ALA A 133 -1.34 -7.81 16.59
N PHE A 134 -0.79 -7.03 15.65
CA PHE A 134 -0.70 -7.43 14.26
C PHE A 134 0.18 -8.65 14.10
N LYS A 135 1.39 -8.64 14.68
CA LYS A 135 2.29 -9.79 14.68
C LYS A 135 1.62 -11.06 15.22
N LYS A 136 0.91 -10.95 16.35
CA LYS A 136 0.16 -12.08 16.93
C LYS A 136 -1.00 -12.57 16.03
N TRP A 137 -1.64 -11.65 15.33
CA TRP A 137 -2.72 -11.98 14.40
C TRP A 137 -2.18 -12.64 13.13
N ALA A 138 -1.18 -12.03 12.49
CA ALA A 138 -0.53 -12.54 11.29
C ALA A 138 0.16 -13.89 11.53
N SER A 139 0.67 -14.14 12.75
CA SER A 139 1.27 -15.44 13.10
C SER A 139 0.29 -16.62 13.06
N GLN A 140 -1.02 -16.35 12.97
CA GLN A 140 -2.03 -17.39 12.80
C GLN A 140 -2.05 -17.96 11.37
N GLY A 141 -1.42 -17.29 10.40
CA GLY A 141 -1.29 -17.77 9.02
C GLY A 141 -2.64 -17.92 8.29
N ALA A 142 -3.62 -17.07 8.63
CA ALA A 142 -4.99 -17.14 8.09
C ALA A 142 -5.44 -15.80 7.50
N CYS A 143 -4.51 -15.02 6.95
CA CYS A 143 -4.82 -13.81 6.19
C CYS A 143 -5.45 -14.25 4.86
N PRO A 144 -6.66 -13.80 4.50
CA PRO A 144 -7.29 -14.19 3.23
C PRO A 144 -6.49 -13.67 2.03
N GLY A 145 -6.38 -14.45 0.97
CA GLY A 145 -5.85 -14.00 -0.31
C GLY A 145 -6.76 -12.96 -0.95
N ILE A 146 -6.18 -12.07 -1.76
CA ILE A 146 -6.92 -11.11 -2.57
C ILE A 146 -7.11 -11.74 -3.96
N PRO A 147 -8.32 -12.24 -4.31
CA PRO A 147 -8.49 -13.10 -5.48
C PRO A 147 -8.10 -12.46 -6.82
N PRO A 148 -8.43 -11.18 -7.10
CA PRO A 148 -7.98 -10.55 -8.34
C PRO A 148 -6.46 -10.51 -8.50
N VAL A 149 -5.71 -10.36 -7.40
CA VAL A 149 -4.23 -10.36 -7.42
C VAL A 149 -3.67 -11.76 -7.63
N LEU A 150 -4.34 -12.79 -7.09
CA LEU A 150 -3.99 -14.19 -7.36
C LEU A 150 -4.13 -14.54 -8.84
N GLU A 151 -5.20 -14.06 -9.50
CA GLU A 151 -5.41 -14.26 -10.95
C GLU A 151 -4.28 -13.64 -11.77
N LEU A 152 -3.87 -12.41 -11.44
CA LEU A 152 -2.72 -11.75 -12.07
C LEU A 152 -1.41 -12.50 -11.82
N PHE A 153 -1.18 -12.96 -10.59
CA PHE A 153 0.00 -13.73 -10.23
C PHE A 153 0.12 -15.00 -11.09
N ALA A 154 -0.96 -15.76 -11.24
CA ALA A 154 -1.01 -16.95 -12.09
C ALA A 154 -0.80 -16.61 -13.58
N ALA A 155 -1.46 -15.56 -14.09
CA ALA A 155 -1.33 -15.15 -15.49
C ALA A 155 0.10 -14.73 -15.85
N LEU A 156 0.82 -14.08 -14.94
CA LEU A 156 2.23 -13.70 -15.13
C LEU A 156 3.14 -14.93 -15.15
N GLN A 157 2.92 -15.89 -14.26
CA GLN A 157 3.67 -17.15 -14.25
C GLN A 157 3.44 -17.94 -15.55
N ASP A 158 2.21 -18.03 -16.03
CA ASP A 158 1.87 -18.70 -17.30
C ASP A 158 2.55 -18.05 -18.51
N LYS A 159 2.81 -16.73 -18.43
CA LYS A 159 3.55 -15.96 -19.43
C LYS A 159 5.07 -16.05 -19.28
N GLY A 160 5.58 -16.79 -18.28
CA GLY A 160 7.00 -17.02 -18.05
C GLY A 160 7.69 -15.97 -17.18
N PHE A 161 6.96 -15.02 -16.60
CA PHE A 161 7.54 -14.06 -15.64
C PHE A 161 7.89 -14.75 -14.32
N LYS A 162 9.00 -14.32 -13.72
CA LYS A 162 9.43 -14.73 -12.39
C LYS A 162 8.79 -13.83 -11.34
N ALA A 163 7.89 -14.38 -10.53
CA ALA A 163 7.27 -13.64 -9.45
C ALA A 163 8.21 -13.57 -8.22
N PHE A 164 8.47 -12.38 -7.72
CA PHE A 164 9.20 -12.13 -6.48
C PHE A 164 8.26 -11.48 -5.46
N LEU A 165 8.22 -12.03 -4.25
CA LEU A 165 7.42 -11.48 -3.16
C LEU A 165 8.32 -10.71 -2.22
N VAL A 166 7.96 -9.46 -1.93
CA VAL A 166 8.69 -8.60 -0.99
C VAL A 166 7.74 -8.19 0.12
N SER A 167 8.17 -8.25 1.38
CA SER A 167 7.33 -7.88 2.50
C SER A 167 8.05 -7.12 3.59
N GLY A 168 7.32 -6.21 4.22
CA GLY A 168 7.74 -5.53 5.43
C GLY A 168 7.67 -6.38 6.70
N ARG A 169 7.04 -7.57 6.65
CA ARG A 169 6.96 -8.52 7.78
C ARG A 169 8.36 -8.98 8.20
N ASP A 170 8.55 -9.15 9.51
CA ASP A 170 9.80 -9.64 10.09
C ASP A 170 9.99 -11.13 9.77
N GLU A 171 11.11 -11.47 9.16
CA GLU A 171 11.38 -12.83 8.70
C GLU A 171 11.52 -13.81 9.86
N GLU A 172 12.24 -13.43 10.91
CA GLU A 172 12.53 -14.29 12.06
C GLU A 172 11.24 -14.81 12.70
N THR A 173 10.22 -13.96 12.79
CA THR A 173 9.00 -14.28 13.54
C THR A 173 7.76 -14.52 12.71
N LEU A 174 7.74 -14.08 11.45
CA LEU A 174 6.59 -14.25 10.56
C LEU A 174 6.93 -15.02 9.28
N GLY A 175 8.18 -15.42 9.05
CA GLY A 175 8.61 -16.08 7.81
C GLY A 175 7.82 -17.37 7.52
N SER A 176 7.85 -18.30 8.46
CA SER A 176 7.22 -19.62 8.28
C SER A 176 5.70 -19.56 8.13
N CYS A 177 5.01 -18.72 8.91
CA CYS A 177 3.55 -18.61 8.79
C CYS A 177 3.13 -17.80 7.56
N THR A 178 3.93 -16.82 7.12
CA THR A 178 3.63 -16.06 5.90
C THR A 178 3.77 -16.95 4.67
N SER A 179 4.82 -17.76 4.55
CA SER A 179 4.96 -18.68 3.43
C SER A 179 3.83 -19.73 3.40
N GLN A 180 3.48 -20.32 4.54
CA GLN A 180 2.36 -21.27 4.63
C GLN A 180 1.02 -20.64 4.23
N ASN A 181 0.78 -19.39 4.66
CA ASN A 181 -0.44 -18.67 4.32
C ASN A 181 -0.49 -18.31 2.82
N LEU A 182 0.62 -17.91 2.20
CA LEU A 182 0.68 -17.67 0.75
C LEU A 182 0.31 -18.93 -0.03
N GLU A 183 0.94 -20.05 0.32
CA GLU A 183 0.67 -21.35 -0.30
C GLU A 183 -0.79 -21.78 -0.11
N SER A 184 -1.37 -21.59 1.08
CA SER A 184 -2.77 -21.96 1.34
C SER A 184 -3.77 -21.11 0.56
N GLU A 185 -3.41 -19.86 0.25
CA GLU A 185 -4.22 -18.93 -0.56
C GLU A 185 -3.89 -19.01 -2.05
N GLY A 186 -3.04 -19.95 -2.48
CA GLY A 186 -2.74 -20.24 -3.89
C GLY A 186 -1.55 -19.48 -4.49
N PHE A 187 -0.91 -18.57 -3.74
CA PHE A 187 0.29 -17.85 -4.17
C PHE A 187 1.53 -18.75 -4.06
N SER A 188 1.63 -19.71 -4.98
CA SER A 188 2.67 -20.75 -5.01
C SER A 188 3.60 -20.60 -6.22
N GLY A 189 4.80 -21.18 -6.17
CA GLY A 189 5.72 -21.17 -7.30
C GLY A 189 6.39 -19.82 -7.60
N TYR A 190 6.37 -18.88 -6.65
CA TYR A 190 7.19 -17.67 -6.72
C TYR A 190 8.69 -18.02 -6.65
N GLU A 191 9.54 -17.19 -7.25
CA GLU A 191 10.99 -17.39 -7.34
C GLU A 191 11.67 -17.16 -5.98
N ARG A 192 11.26 -16.11 -5.27
CA ARG A 192 11.78 -15.81 -3.93
C ARG A 192 10.78 -15.02 -3.10
N LEU A 193 10.73 -15.33 -1.81
CA LEU A 193 10.12 -14.52 -0.76
C LEU A 193 11.22 -13.76 -0.02
N MET A 194 11.18 -12.43 -0.06
CA MET A 194 12.12 -11.53 0.61
C MET A 194 11.41 -10.77 1.72
N MET A 195 11.82 -10.99 2.96
CA MET A 195 11.19 -10.40 4.13
C MET A 195 12.17 -9.47 4.87
N ARG A 196 11.65 -8.70 5.82
CA ARG A 196 12.47 -7.77 6.59
C ARG A 196 13.31 -8.54 7.60
N TYR A 197 14.62 -8.46 7.49
CA TYR A 197 15.54 -8.83 8.56
C TYR A 197 15.66 -7.70 9.58
N THR A 198 15.63 -8.05 10.86
CA THR A 198 15.87 -7.12 11.98
C THR A 198 17.36 -6.93 12.27
N THR A 199 18.22 -7.79 11.73
CA THR A 199 19.68 -7.60 11.74
C THR A 199 20.14 -6.88 10.49
N ASN A 200 21.01 -5.88 10.67
CA ASN A 200 21.63 -5.08 9.61
C ASN A 200 22.72 -5.88 8.86
N THR A 201 22.43 -7.13 8.52
CA THR A 201 23.33 -8.00 7.77
C THR A 201 22.80 -8.04 6.34
N LEU A 202 23.46 -7.29 5.46
CA LEU A 202 23.32 -7.45 4.03
C LEU A 202 23.66 -8.91 3.69
N LEU A 203 22.65 -9.77 3.57
CA LEU A 203 22.81 -11.07 2.92
C LEU A 203 22.60 -10.84 1.43
N VAL A 204 23.65 -10.31 0.80
CA VAL A 204 23.93 -10.61 -0.59
C VAL A 204 24.60 -11.99 -0.56
N THR A 205 23.80 -13.03 -0.79
CA THR A 205 24.30 -14.36 -1.19
C THR A 205 23.58 -14.76 -2.44
#